data_AF-A0A2N3WNK9-F1
#
_entry.id   AF-A0A2N3WNK9-F1
#
_cell.length_a   1.000
_cell.length_b   1.000
_cell.length_c   1.000
_cell.angle_alpha   90.00
_cell.angle_beta   90.00
_cell.angle_gamma   90.00
#
_symmetry.space_group_name_H-M   'P 1'
#
loop_
_entity.id
_entity.type
_entity.pdbx_description
1 polymer ?
#
loop_
_entity_poly.entity_id
_entity_poly.type
_entity_poly.pdbx_seq_one_letter_code
_entity_poly.pdbx_strand_id
1 'polypeptide(L)'
;MPILFNRAQAASVGAEAARAARRGRTVFAAMFNAPFTASGSVAGWAEQIEAVEAEGWMLSDFSAVLDDTGRPRAYCVFRRTL
;
A
#
# COMPACT_ATOMS: atom_id res chain seq x y z
N MET A 1 3.97 -17.19 -10.88
CA MET A 1 4.39 -15.84 -11.31
C MET A 1 3.71 -14.63 -10.61
N PRO A 2 2.75 -14.72 -9.66
CA PRO A 2 2.23 -13.51 -8.98
C PRO A 2 3.18 -12.89 -7.93
N ILE A 3 3.96 -13.71 -7.24
CA ILE A 3 4.74 -13.33 -6.05
C ILE A 3 5.86 -12.30 -6.38
N LEU A 4 6.48 -12.43 -7.55
CA LEU A 4 7.55 -11.51 -7.98
C LEU A 4 7.01 -10.10 -8.26
N PHE A 5 5.80 -10.02 -8.80
CA PHE A 5 5.14 -8.75 -9.10
C PHE A 5 4.74 -8.00 -7.82
N ASN A 6 4.21 -8.73 -6.84
CA ASN A 6 3.85 -8.15 -5.53
C ASN A 6 5.08 -7.59 -4.79
N ARG A 7 6.22 -8.28 -4.84
CA ARG A 7 7.47 -7.78 -4.24
C ARG A 7 7.98 -6.50 -4.89
N ALA A 8 7.89 -6.40 -6.21
CA ALA A 8 8.32 -5.20 -6.93
C ALA A 8 7.45 -3.98 -6.56
N GLN A 9 6.13 -4.17 -6.44
CA GLN A 9 5.21 -3.11 -6.00
C GLN A 9 5.48 -2.70 -4.55
N ALA A 10 5.65 -3.66 -3.64
CA ALA A 10 6.00 -3.41 -2.24
C ALA A 10 7.30 -2.61 -2.10
N ALA A 11 8.35 -2.98 -2.86
CA ALA A 11 9.61 -2.24 -2.84
C ALA A 11 9.45 -0.79 -3.36
N SER A 12 8.63 -0.61 -4.41
CA SER A 12 8.37 0.72 -4.97
C SER A 12 7.65 1.64 -3.99
N VAL A 13 6.57 1.16 -3.35
CA VAL A 13 5.82 1.99 -2.40
C VAL A 13 6.62 2.24 -1.12
N GLY A 14 7.39 1.26 -0.63
CA GLY A 14 8.31 1.46 0.50
C GLY A 14 9.31 2.58 0.21
N ALA A 15 9.92 2.58 -0.98
CA ALA A 15 10.84 3.64 -1.39
C ALA A 15 10.15 5.03 -1.52
N GLU A 16 8.86 5.08 -1.86
CA GLU A 16 8.06 6.31 -1.83
C GLU A 16 7.76 6.79 -0.42
N ALA A 17 7.37 5.88 0.48
CA ALA A 17 7.12 6.16 1.89
C ALA A 17 8.40 6.68 2.59
N ALA A 18 9.54 6.05 2.32
CA ALA A 18 10.85 6.49 2.80
C ALA A 18 11.18 7.92 2.30
N ARG A 19 10.93 8.20 1.02
CA ARG A 19 11.11 9.54 0.44
C ARG A 19 10.18 10.57 1.06
N ALA A 20 8.92 10.21 1.32
CA ALA A 20 7.96 11.09 1.97
C ALA A 20 8.40 11.43 3.40
N ALA A 21 8.90 10.45 4.14
CA ALA A 21 9.42 10.63 5.50
C ALA A 21 10.64 11.57 5.50
N ARG A 22 11.60 11.34 4.60
CA ARG A 22 12.77 12.23 4.43
C ARG A 22 12.41 13.67 4.07
N ARG A 23 11.26 13.87 3.41
CA ARG A 23 10.72 15.20 3.08
C ARG A 23 9.92 15.85 4.22
N GLY A 24 9.90 15.24 5.40
CA GLY A 24 9.18 15.77 6.57
C GLY A 24 7.66 15.68 6.46
N ARG A 25 7.13 14.79 5.59
CA ARG A 25 5.68 14.58 5.52
C ARG A 25 5.19 13.92 6.81
N THR A 26 4.04 14.36 7.30
CA THR A 26 3.32 13.75 8.42
C THR A 26 2.19 12.82 7.97
N VAL A 27 1.87 12.85 6.67
CA VAL A 27 0.84 12.04 6.02
C VAL A 27 1.41 11.46 4.73
N PHE A 28 1.17 10.18 4.52
CA PHE A 28 1.46 9.48 3.27
C PHE A 28 0.17 8.80 2.80
N ALA A 29 -0.27 9.11 1.57
CA ALA A 29 -1.44 8.49 0.97
C ALA A 29 -0.99 7.65 -0.22
N ALA A 30 -1.45 6.40 -0.28
CA ALA A 30 -1.07 5.46 -1.32
C ALA A 30 -2.31 4.74 -1.89
N MET A 31 -2.19 4.31 -3.14
CA MET A 31 -3.22 3.51 -3.82
C MET A 31 -2.61 2.17 -4.22
N PHE A 32 -3.26 1.07 -3.84
CA PHE A 32 -2.83 -0.30 -4.13
C PHE A 32 -3.83 -1.01 -5.03
N ASN A 33 -3.33 -1.60 -6.12
CA ASN A 33 -4.14 -2.40 -7.02
C ASN A 33 -4.04 -3.87 -6.62
N ALA A 34 -5.17 -4.57 -6.62
CA ALA A 34 -5.20 -6.03 -6.56
C ALA A 34 -5.51 -6.61 -7.95
N PRO A 35 -4.85 -7.71 -8.35
CA PRO A 35 -5.04 -8.30 -9.68
C PRO A 35 -6.41 -8.98 -9.85
N PHE A 36 -7.07 -9.39 -8.77
CA PHE A 36 -8.38 -10.05 -8.78
C PHE A 36 -9.14 -9.78 -7.47
N THR A 37 -10.46 -9.96 -7.50
CA THR A 37 -11.30 -9.95 -6.29
C THR A 37 -11.00 -11.17 -5.43
N ALA A 38 -10.70 -10.96 -4.15
CA ALA A 38 -10.38 -12.04 -3.21
C ALA A 38 -11.35 -12.03 -2.03
N SER A 39 -11.72 -13.23 -1.56
CA SER A 39 -12.32 -13.43 -0.24
C SER A 39 -11.21 -13.85 0.72
N GLY A 40 -10.88 -13.02 1.70
CA GLY A 40 -9.79 -13.25 2.66
C GLY A 40 -8.57 -12.39 2.39
N SER A 41 -7.36 -12.94 2.64
CA SER A 41 -6.11 -12.18 2.49
C SER A 41 -5.90 -11.72 1.05
N VAL A 42 -5.71 -10.41 0.87
CA VAL A 42 -5.43 -9.82 -0.44
C VAL A 42 -3.93 -9.78 -0.65
N ALA A 43 -3.40 -10.89 -1.19
CA ALA A 43 -1.98 -10.98 -1.56
C ALA A 43 -1.60 -9.84 -2.51
N GLY A 44 -0.59 -9.07 -2.13
CA GLY A 44 -0.14 -7.85 -2.79
C GLY A 44 -0.45 -6.59 -1.97
N TRP A 45 -1.60 -6.51 -1.30
CA TRP A 45 -1.90 -5.38 -0.42
C TRP A 45 -1.17 -5.50 0.92
N ALA A 46 -1.16 -6.70 1.50
CA ALA A 46 -0.47 -6.95 2.77
C ALA A 46 1.02 -6.55 2.67
N GLU A 47 1.72 -7.05 1.66
CA GLU A 47 3.15 -6.78 1.46
C GLU A 47 3.43 -5.29 1.16
N GLN A 48 2.50 -4.60 0.49
CA GLN A 48 2.63 -3.15 0.25
C GLN A 48 2.40 -2.33 1.51
N ILE A 49 1.41 -2.69 2.33
CA ILE A 49 1.14 -2.04 3.63
C ILE A 49 2.33 -2.25 4.56
N GLU A 50 2.80 -3.49 4.72
CA GLU A 50 3.96 -3.85 5.54
C GLU A 50 5.22 -3.09 5.10
N ALA A 51 5.45 -2.95 3.79
CA ALA A 51 6.58 -2.18 3.27
C ALA A 51 6.50 -0.68 3.59
N VAL A 52 5.30 -0.11 3.65
CA VAL A 52 5.11 1.29 4.10
C VAL A 52 5.32 1.40 5.60
N GLU A 53 4.78 0.48 6.38
CA GLU A 53 4.90 0.48 7.84
C GLU A 53 6.35 0.32 8.31
N ALA A 54 7.15 -0.49 7.59
CA ALA A 54 8.59 -0.64 7.83
C ALA A 54 9.38 0.68 7.74
N GLU A 55 8.86 1.70 7.06
CA GLU A 55 9.48 3.03 6.92
C GLU A 55 9.04 4.01 8.04
N GLY A 56 8.43 3.51 9.11
CA GLY A 56 7.99 4.30 10.26
C GLY A 56 6.68 5.04 10.00
N TRP A 57 5.76 4.36 9.31
CA TRP A 57 4.39 4.81 9.09
C TRP A 57 3.43 3.84 9.77
N MET A 58 2.20 4.28 10.02
CA MET A 58 1.12 3.46 10.54
C MET A 58 -0.14 3.73 9.73
N LEU A 59 -0.82 2.68 9.30
CA LEU A 59 -2.09 2.81 8.61
C LEU A 59 -3.14 3.43 9.55
N SER A 60 -3.74 4.53 9.12
CA SER A 60 -4.74 5.29 9.88
C SER A 60 -6.13 5.05 9.31
N ASP A 61 -6.26 5.21 7.99
CA ASP A 61 -7.53 5.11 7.30
C ASP A 61 -7.37 4.29 6.01
N PHE A 62 -8.43 3.58 5.65
CA PHE A 62 -8.47 2.74 4.47
C PHE A 62 -9.86 2.79 3.82
N SER A 63 -9.88 2.82 2.50
CA SER A 63 -11.10 2.61 1.70
C SER A 63 -10.77 1.74 0.50
N ALA A 64 -11.72 0.93 0.04
CA ALA A 64 -11.57 0.15 -1.18
C ALA A 64 -12.78 0.30 -2.09
N VAL A 65 -12.51 0.33 -3.39
CA VAL A 65 -13.51 0.40 -4.46
C VAL A 65 -13.12 -0.55 -5.58
N LEU A 66 -14.10 -0.98 -6.37
CA LEU A 66 -13.82 -1.64 -7.64
C LEU A 66 -13.60 -0.57 -8.71
N ASP A 67 -12.66 -0.81 -9.62
CA ASP A 67 -12.54 0.01 -10.81
C ASP A 67 -13.52 -0.40 -11.91
N ASP A 68 -13.48 0.31 -13.04
CA ASP A 68 -14.36 0.08 -14.19
C ASP A 68 -14.22 -1.33 -14.79
N THR A 69 -13.16 -2.07 -14.44
CA THR A 69 -12.91 -3.45 -14.86
C THR A 69 -13.22 -4.48 -13.78
N GLY A 70 -13.77 -4.05 -12.63
CA GLY A 70 -14.09 -4.91 -11.50
C GLY A 70 -12.87 -5.29 -10.65
N ARG A 71 -11.71 -4.63 -10.83
CA ARG A 71 -10.52 -4.91 -10.03
C ARG A 71 -10.52 -4.06 -8.76
N PRO A 72 -10.26 -4.65 -7.57
CA PRO A 72 -10.24 -3.90 -6.34
C PRO A 72 -9.03 -2.95 -6.28
N ARG A 73 -9.29 -1.73 -5.81
CA ARG A 73 -8.29 -0.71 -5.49
C ARG A 73 -8.46 -0.28 -4.05
N ALA A 74 -7.36 -0.24 -3.33
CA ALA A 74 -7.28 0.27 -1.98
C ALA A 74 -6.71 1.69 -1.99
N TYR A 75 -7.30 2.58 -1.20
CA TYR A 75 -6.78 3.91 -0.89
C TYR A 75 -6.45 3.92 0.61
N CYS A 76 -5.16 4.03 0.91
CA CYS A 76 -4.61 3.95 2.25
C CYS A 76 -4.07 5.32 2.67
N VAL A 77 -4.40 5.77 3.87
CA VAL A 77 -3.80 6.94 4.51
C VAL A 77 -2.98 6.48 5.69
N PHE A 78 -1.71 6.84 5.69
CA PHE A 78 -0.75 6.54 6.73
C PHE A 78 -0.34 7.80 7.49
N ARG A 79 -0.12 7.66 8.78
CA ARG A 79 0.41 8.69 9.68
C ARG A 79 1.78 8.27 10.21
N ARG A 80 2.62 9.22 10.60
CA ARG A 80 3.90 8.89 11.24
C ARG A 80 3.65 8.28 12.61
N THR A 81 4.26 7.15 12.86
CA THR A 81 4.45 6.63 14.21
C THR A 81 5.49 7.52 14.89
N LEU A 82 5.12 8.12 16.02
CA LEU A 82 6.00 8.95 16.84
C LEU A 82 7.08 8.09 17.51
#